data_AF-A0A023EFI7-F1
#
_entry.id   AF-A0A023EFI7-F1
#
_cell.length_a   1.000
_cell.length_b   1.000
_cell.length_c   1.000
_cell.angle_alpha   90.00
_cell.angle_beta   90.00
_cell.angle_gamma   90.00
#
_symmetry.space_group_name_H-M   'P 1'
#
loop_
_entity.id
_entity.type
_entity.pdbx_description
1 polymer ?
#
loop_
_entity_poly.entity_id
_entity_poly.type
_entity_poly.pdbx_seq_one_letter_code
_entity_poly.pdbx_strand_id
1 'polypeptide(L)'
;MQELQNGVTLIDDDGKELGQSVRAAKEGIAAVTFSRILMAMPGMVLTPVLMNSLDKRGLLKRIPWANSPIQILFCGFCLTFATPLCCALFSQKASISVDSLEGDLREKIRKDRPELKVVYYNKGL
;
A
#
# COMPACT_ATOMS: atom_id res chain seq x y z
N MET A 1 6.38 4.73 14.50
CA MET A 1 7.24 3.54 14.72
C MET A 1 6.79 2.65 15.88
N GLN A 2 5.77 3.00 16.68
CA GLN A 2 5.27 2.12 17.75
C GLN A 2 4.58 0.86 17.21
N GLU A 3 3.91 0.90 16.05
CA GLU A 3 3.27 -0.28 15.45
C GLU A 3 4.26 -1.39 15.01
N LEU A 4 5.51 -1.02 14.68
CA LEU A 4 6.53 -1.98 14.25
C LEU A 4 7.19 -2.69 15.44
N GLN A 5 7.07 -2.14 16.66
CA GLN A 5 7.56 -2.72 17.91
C GLN A 5 6.44 -3.40 18.71
N ASN A 6 5.23 -2.84 18.71
CA ASN A 6 4.09 -3.36 19.49
C ASN A 6 3.19 -4.31 18.67
N GLY A 7 3.20 -4.20 17.34
CA GLY A 7 2.31 -4.95 16.45
C GLY A 7 1.00 -4.23 16.16
N VAL A 8 0.20 -4.83 15.28
CA VAL A 8 -1.17 -4.37 14.98
C VAL A 8 -2.19 -5.28 15.66
N THR A 9 -3.29 -4.71 16.14
CA THR A 9 -4.38 -5.47 16.77
C THR A 9 -5.05 -6.38 15.77
N LEU A 10 -5.10 -7.66 16.10
CA LEU A 10 -5.86 -8.68 15.40
C LEU A 10 -7.26 -8.74 15.99
N ILE A 11 -8.25 -8.80 15.10
CA ILE A 11 -9.67 -8.82 15.40
C ILE A 11 -10.28 -10.05 14.74
N ASP A 12 -11.20 -10.69 15.46
CA ASP A 12 -12.01 -11.78 14.95
C ASP A 12 -13.22 -11.27 14.13
N ASP A 13 -13.94 -12.16 13.44
CA ASP A 13 -15.21 -11.86 12.75
C ASP A 13 -16.28 -11.29 13.73
N ASP A 14 -16.24 -11.71 15.01
CA ASP A 14 -17.07 -11.18 16.11
C ASP A 14 -16.63 -9.78 16.59
N GLY A 15 -15.57 -9.20 16.04
CA GLY A 15 -15.03 -7.92 16.49
C GLY A 15 -14.26 -8.00 17.81
N LYS A 16 -13.93 -9.20 18.28
CA LYS A 16 -13.12 -9.42 19.49
C LYS A 16 -11.63 -9.27 19.21
N GLU A 17 -10.93 -8.51 20.03
CA GLU A 17 -9.47 -8.39 19.96
C GLU A 17 -8.79 -9.70 20.41
N LEU A 18 -7.95 -10.26 19.55
CA LEU A 18 -7.23 -11.52 19.77
C LEU A 18 -5.78 -11.31 20.21
N GLY A 19 -5.28 -10.07 20.11
CA GLY A 19 -3.94 -9.67 20.52
C GLY A 19 -3.23 -8.84 19.44
N GLN A 20 -1.96 -8.54 19.64
CA GLN A 20 -1.16 -7.76 18.69
C GLN A 20 -0.17 -8.65 17.94
N SER A 21 0.02 -8.41 16.64
CA SER A 21 1.03 -9.12 15.85
C SER A 21 1.99 -8.19 15.12
N VAL A 22 3.28 -8.45 15.28
CA VAL A 22 4.36 -7.67 14.63
C VAL A 22 4.53 -8.07 13.17
N ARG A 23 4.26 -9.34 12.82
CA ARG A 23 4.29 -9.80 11.42
C ARG A 23 3.25 -9.09 10.55
N ALA A 24 2.01 -9.02 11.04
CA ALA A 24 0.93 -8.31 10.35
C ALA A 24 1.25 -6.82 10.18
N ALA A 25 1.91 -6.20 11.17
CA ALA A 25 2.38 -4.81 11.07
C ALA A 25 3.42 -4.62 9.96
N LYS A 26 4.43 -5.51 9.89
CA LYS A 26 5.48 -5.46 8.86
C LYS A 26 4.92 -5.62 7.45
N GLU A 27 4.02 -6.59 7.24
CA GLU A 27 3.39 -6.80 5.93
C GLU A 27 2.51 -5.61 5.53
N GLY A 28 1.74 -5.05 6.46
CA GLY A 28 0.95 -3.83 6.22
C GLY A 28 1.82 -2.68 5.76
N ILE A 29 2.91 -2.39 6.48
CA ILE A 29 3.81 -1.29 6.17
C ILE A 29 4.56 -1.52 4.86
N ALA A 30 5.07 -2.73 4.62
CA ALA A 30 5.75 -3.06 3.37
C ALA A 30 4.84 -2.83 2.15
N ALA A 31 3.57 -3.19 2.27
CA ALA A 31 2.62 -3.02 1.19
C ALA A 31 2.23 -1.55 0.96
N VAL A 32 2.10 -0.75 2.02
CA VAL A 32 1.92 0.72 1.93
C VAL A 32 3.15 1.38 1.29
N THR A 33 4.36 1.01 1.71
CA THR A 33 5.60 1.51 1.12
C THR A 33 5.68 1.16 -0.37
N PHE A 34 5.35 -0.09 -0.74
CA PHE A 34 5.34 -0.52 -2.12
C PHE A 34 4.34 0.27 -2.97
N SER A 35 3.14 0.53 -2.44
CA SER A 35 2.14 1.40 -3.10
C SER A 35 2.68 2.80 -3.34
N ARG A 36 3.37 3.40 -2.37
CA ARG A 36 3.97 4.74 -2.50
C ARG A 36 5.07 4.78 -3.56
N ILE A 37 5.88 3.73 -3.65
CA ILE A 37 6.90 3.58 -4.70
C ILE A 37 6.21 3.48 -6.08
N LEU A 38 5.20 2.63 -6.21
CA LEU A 38 4.42 2.47 -7.45
C LEU A 38 3.74 3.75 -7.90
N MET A 39 3.27 4.60 -6.98
CA MET A 39 2.71 5.91 -7.34
C MET A 39 3.77 6.89 -7.84
N ALA A 40 5.00 6.82 -7.32
CA ALA A 40 6.08 7.74 -7.67
C ALA A 40 6.86 7.32 -8.93
N MET A 41 6.95 6.02 -9.21
CA MET A 41 7.70 5.49 -10.37
C MET A 41 7.21 6.02 -11.74
N PRO A 42 5.90 6.09 -12.04
CA PRO A 42 5.40 6.65 -13.28
C PRO A 42 5.84 8.09 -13.45
N GLY A 43 5.75 8.91 -12.40
CA GLY A 43 6.21 10.29 -12.43
C GLY A 43 7.70 10.43 -12.74
N MET A 44 8.56 9.54 -12.21
CA MET A 44 10.00 9.66 -12.41
C MET A 44 10.53 8.99 -13.69
N VAL A 45 9.88 7.93 -14.18
CA VAL A 45 10.32 7.21 -15.39
C VAL A 45 9.60 7.71 -16.64
N LEU A 46 8.30 7.98 -16.55
CA LEU A 46 7.53 8.37 -17.72
C LEU A 46 7.82 9.81 -18.14
N THR A 47 8.12 10.70 -17.19
CA THR A 47 8.51 12.09 -17.48
C THR A 47 9.70 12.21 -18.43
N PRO A 48 10.89 11.63 -18.15
CA PRO A 48 12.03 11.74 -19.05
C PRO A 48 11.81 11.03 -20.39
N VAL A 49 11.04 9.93 -20.42
CA VAL A 49 10.69 9.23 -21.68
C VAL A 49 9.76 10.09 -22.54
N LEU A 50 8.75 10.70 -21.93
CA LEU A 50 7.82 11.60 -22.61
C LEU A 50 8.53 12.86 -23.10
N MET A 51 9.40 13.47 -22.28
CA MET A 51 10.23 14.61 -22.67
C MET A 51 11.12 14.27 -23.85
N ASN A 52 11.83 13.13 -23.82
CA ASN A 52 12.70 12.70 -24.92
C ASN A 52 11.92 12.44 -26.22
N SER A 53 10.69 11.93 -26.11
CA SER A 53 9.81 11.69 -27.26
C SER A 53 9.23 12.99 -27.84
N LEU A 54 8.86 13.95 -26.99
CA LEU A 54 8.40 15.28 -27.37
C LEU A 54 9.53 16.15 -27.95
N ASP A 55 10.76 15.99 -27.48
CA ASP A 55 11.95 16.69 -27.97
C ASP A 55 12.34 16.20 -29.36
N LYS A 56 12.29 14.87 -29.58
CA LYS A 56 12.44 14.27 -30.93
C LYS A 56 11.37 14.73 -31.93
N ARG A 57 10.17 15.09 -31.46
CA ARG A 57 9.09 15.65 -32.30
C ARG A 57 9.20 17.17 -32.52
N GLY A 58 10.20 17.84 -31.94
CA GLY A 58 10.45 19.27 -32.11
C GLY A 58 9.44 20.20 -31.43
N LEU A 59 8.48 19.66 -30.66
CA LEU A 59 7.51 20.46 -29.91
C LEU A 59 8.20 21.26 -28.79
N LEU A 60 9.19 20.66 -28.10
CA LEU A 60 9.95 21.32 -27.03
C LEU A 60 10.74 22.54 -27.53
N LYS A 61 11.27 22.47 -28.75
CA LYS A 61 12.05 23.55 -29.36
C LYS A 61 11.17 24.76 -29.71
N ARG A 62 9.84 24.57 -29.80
CA ARG A 62 8.87 25.59 -30.19
C ARG A 62 8.19 26.26 -28.98
N ILE A 63 8.00 25.56 -27.86
CA ILE A 63 7.39 26.11 -26.63
C ILE A 63 8.05 25.49 -25.38
N PRO A 64 9.23 25.98 -24.95
CA PRO A 64 9.98 25.40 -23.82
C PRO A 64 9.26 25.53 -22.47
N TRP A 65 8.35 26.49 -22.32
CA TRP A 65 7.56 26.67 -21.08
C TRP A 65 6.43 25.63 -20.92
N ALA A 66 6.03 24.94 -22.00
CA ALA A 66 4.92 23.97 -21.95
C ALA A 66 5.30 22.63 -21.30
N ASN A 67 6.59 22.38 -21.05
CA ASN A 67 7.05 21.13 -20.43
C ASN A 67 6.49 20.91 -19.02
N SER A 68 6.61 21.93 -18.17
CA SER A 68 6.14 21.85 -16.79
C SER A 68 4.62 21.59 -16.68
N PRO A 69 3.73 22.32 -17.39
CA PRO A 69 2.30 22.05 -17.31
C PRO A 69 1.91 20.70 -17.91
N ILE A 70 2.54 20.24 -19.00
CA ILE A 70 2.23 18.92 -19.59
C ILE A 70 2.62 17.79 -18.62
N GLN A 71 3.78 17.90 -17.98
CA GLN A 71 4.22 16.93 -16.98
C GLN A 71 3.29 16.90 -15.77
N ILE A 72 2.89 18.07 -15.25
CA ILE A 72 1.96 18.16 -14.11
C ILE A 72 0.59 17.60 -14.48
N LEU A 73 0.08 17.90 -15.68
CA LEU A 73 -1.23 17.42 -16.14
C LEU A 73 -1.23 15.89 -16.30
N PHE A 74 -0.18 15.33 -16.91
CA PHE A 74 -0.06 13.90 -17.15
C PHE A 74 0.15 13.14 -15.83
N CYS A 75 1.06 13.63 -14.97
CA CYS A 75 1.30 13.04 -13.66
C CYS A 75 0.05 13.13 -12.77
N GLY A 76 -0.63 14.29 -12.78
CA GLY A 76 -1.91 14.49 -12.10
C GLY A 76 -2.98 13.52 -12.57
N PHE A 77 -3.15 13.36 -13.89
CA PHE A 77 -4.09 12.40 -14.47
C PHE A 77 -3.77 10.96 -14.03
N CYS A 78 -2.52 10.52 -14.12
CA CYS A 78 -2.12 9.20 -13.64
C CYS A 78 -2.39 9.02 -12.14
N LEU A 79 -2.10 10.03 -11.30
CA LEU A 79 -2.37 9.96 -9.86
C LEU A 79 -3.86 9.90 -9.54
N THR A 80 -4.71 10.59 -10.31
CA THR A 80 -6.18 10.55 -10.12
C THR A 80 -6.75 9.15 -10.28
N PHE A 81 -6.16 8.30 -11.13
CA PHE A 81 -6.57 6.89 -11.26
C PHE A 81 -5.81 5.95 -10.34
N ALA A 82 -4.52 6.20 -10.12
CA ALA A 82 -3.71 5.36 -9.24
C ALA A 82 -4.18 5.43 -7.78
N THR A 83 -4.58 6.61 -7.30
CA THR A 83 -5.03 6.81 -5.91
C THR A 83 -6.26 5.98 -5.54
N PRO A 84 -7.41 6.05 -6.26
CA PRO A 84 -8.57 5.21 -5.96
C PRO A 84 -8.27 3.73 -6.19
N LEU A 85 -7.42 3.38 -7.15
CA LEU A 85 -7.00 1.99 -7.38
C LEU A 85 -6.16 1.46 -6.22
N CYS A 86 -5.26 2.27 -5.66
CA CYS A 86 -4.50 1.94 -4.45
C CYS A 86 -5.42 1.83 -3.23
N CYS A 87 -6.39 2.73 -3.08
CA CYS A 87 -7.39 2.63 -2.01
C CYS A 87 -8.28 1.38 -2.16
N ALA A 88 -8.55 0.93 -3.37
CA ALA A 88 -9.35 -0.27 -3.63
C ALA A 88 -8.54 -1.58 -3.48
N LEU A 89 -7.29 -1.60 -3.94
CA LEU A 89 -6.39 -2.74 -3.81
C LEU A 89 -5.94 -2.95 -2.35
N PHE A 90 -5.84 -1.87 -1.58
CA PHE A 90 -5.56 -1.91 -0.14
C PHE A 90 -6.83 -1.65 0.65
N SER A 91 -7.73 -2.62 0.69
CA SER A 91 -8.80 -2.63 1.68
C SER A 91 -8.18 -2.49 3.07
N GLN A 92 -8.62 -1.49 3.84
CA GLN A 92 -8.11 -1.18 5.19
C GLN A 92 -8.13 -2.40 6.12
N LYS A 93 -9.05 -3.33 5.90
CA LYS A 93 -9.07 -4.64 6.57
C LYS A 93 -8.35 -5.68 5.73
N ALA A 94 -7.24 -6.19 6.23
CA ALA A 94 -6.56 -7.34 5.66
C ALA A 94 -6.80 -8.58 6.52
N SER A 95 -6.98 -9.72 5.85
CA SER A 95 -7.09 -11.03 6.48
C SER A 95 -5.74 -11.72 6.50
N ILE A 96 -5.38 -12.35 7.62
CA ILE A 96 -4.21 -13.22 7.75
C ILE A 96 -4.65 -14.56 8.37
N SER A 97 -4.05 -15.66 7.89
CA SER A 97 -4.31 -16.97 8.47
C SER A 97 -3.69 -17.08 9.85
N VAL A 98 -4.40 -17.74 10.78
CA VAL A 98 -3.93 -18.03 12.13
C VAL A 98 -2.63 -18.85 12.11
N ASP A 99 -2.40 -19.66 11.07
CA ASP A 99 -1.18 -20.46 10.94
C ASP A 99 0.07 -19.63 10.62
N SER A 100 -0.09 -18.42 10.04
CA SER A 100 1.00 -17.49 9.75
C SER A 100 1.37 -16.57 10.93
N LEU A 101 0.55 -16.58 11.99
CA LEU A 101 0.78 -15.79 13.20
C LEU A 101 1.99 -16.30 14.01
N GLU A 102 2.46 -15.46 14.94
CA GLU A 102 3.49 -15.84 15.90
C GLU A 102 3.05 -17.05 16.75
N GLY A 103 3.99 -17.94 17.08
CA GLY A 103 3.70 -19.22 17.75
C GLY A 103 2.91 -19.04 19.06
N ASP A 104 3.34 -18.09 19.89
CA ASP A 104 2.69 -17.78 21.18
C ASP A 104 1.25 -17.26 21.01
N LEU A 105 1.01 -16.47 19.96
CA LEU A 105 -0.29 -15.91 19.65
C LEU A 105 -1.20 -16.96 19.00
N ARG A 106 -0.64 -17.82 18.14
CA ARG A 106 -1.32 -18.94 17.50
C ARG A 106 -1.80 -19.95 18.55
N GLU A 107 -0.97 -20.30 19.51
CA GLU A 107 -1.33 -21.23 20.58
C GLU A 107 -2.44 -20.65 21.49
N LYS A 108 -2.37 -19.35 21.81
CA LYS A 108 -3.45 -18.66 22.51
C LYS A 108 -4.77 -18.70 21.74
N ILE A 109 -4.75 -18.33 20.46
CA ILE A 109 -5.96 -18.32 19.63
C ILE A 109 -6.52 -19.73 19.46
N ARG A 110 -5.69 -20.75 19.22
CA ARG A 110 -6.16 -22.14 19.13
C ARG A 110 -6.71 -22.69 20.44
N LYS A 111 -6.23 -22.20 21.59
CA LYS A 111 -6.72 -22.61 22.91
C LYS A 111 -8.08 -21.97 23.23
N ASP A 112 -8.27 -20.71 22.87
CA ASP A 112 -9.52 -19.98 23.11
C ASP A 112 -10.59 -20.25 22.04
N ARG A 113 -10.19 -20.43 20.77
CA ARG A 113 -11.05 -20.66 19.59
C ARG A 113 -10.37 -21.58 18.56
N PRO A 114 -10.43 -22.92 18.74
CA PRO A 114 -9.79 -23.89 17.84
C PRO A 114 -10.36 -23.90 16.41
N GLU A 115 -11.58 -23.40 16.21
CA GLU A 115 -12.26 -23.28 14.92
C GLU A 115 -11.78 -22.11 14.07
N LEU A 116 -11.05 -21.16 14.65
CA LEU A 116 -10.67 -19.92 13.99
C LEU A 116 -9.49 -20.11 13.04
N LYS A 117 -9.73 -19.90 11.73
CA LYS A 117 -8.72 -20.07 10.67
C LYS A 117 -8.14 -18.76 10.16
N VAL A 118 -8.91 -17.68 10.22
CA VAL A 118 -8.55 -16.38 9.64
C VAL A 118 -8.84 -15.31 10.67
N VAL A 119 -7.96 -14.33 10.78
CA VAL A 119 -8.12 -13.14 11.61
C VAL A 119 -7.91 -11.90 10.77
N TYR A 120 -8.55 -10.81 11.17
CA TYR A 120 -8.47 -9.55 10.45
C TYR A 120 -7.60 -8.58 11.23
N TYR A 121 -6.95 -7.68 10.51
CA TYR A 121 -6.26 -6.56 11.11
C TYR A 121 -6.50 -5.32 10.26
N ASN A 122 -6.60 -4.18 10.93
CA ASN A 122 -6.61 -2.91 10.22
C ASN A 122 -5.17 -2.60 9.81
N LYS A 123 -4.92 -2.56 8.51
CA LYS A 123 -3.73 -1.92 7.95
C LYS A 123 -3.92 -0.43 8.18
N GLY A 124 -3.28 0.06 9.24
CA GLY A 124 -3.39 1.43 9.71
C GLY A 124 -3.24 2.46 8.58
N LEU A 125 -4.04 3.52 8.70
CA LEU A 125 -3.70 4.84 8.15
C LEU A 125 -2.45 5.37 8.87
#